data_AF-A0A7S9PT24-F1
#
_entry.id   AF-A0A7S9PT24-F1
#
_cell.length_a   1.000
_cell.length_b   1.000
_cell.length_c   1.000
_cell.angle_alpha   90.00
_cell.angle_beta   90.00
_cell.angle_gamma   90.00
#
_symmetry.space_group_name_H-M   'P 1'
#
loop_
_entity.id
_entity.type
_entity.pdbx_description
1 polymer ?
#
loop_
_entity_poly.entity_id
_entity_poly.type
_entity_poly.pdbx_seq_one_letter_code
_entity_poly.pdbx_strand_id
1 'polypeptide(L)'
;MACGRDGNKPVAFTCPAPHRATLTFELRLHPDERGKGVIDKSHKGPCAVYLKKVDDMQADNAASGPGWFKIWEDGYNNRTRKWCVDTLIEKNGLLSVKLPTGLPRGKYLARPEILALHNAAIGDAQFYTGCAQIYVEQGPDVALIVPEGKSVSIPGHVSASDAGLKYNLYRKNQAEYKIPGPGVFIPTGQVSGKPSASKVEGAVPEDCMVKNANWCAKPVPSISDEESCWASVKDCWAQGEKCWAGAPPSGNSGCKTWERYCEQIQRSCHSGARSGPPEMAEKPATVKLLVEIPQPWNDVFDLVQEGGIRRREPWRAV
;
A
#
# COMPACT_ATOMS: atom_id res chain seq x y z
N MET A 1 3.33 5.85 14.41
CA MET A 1 4.35 4.81 14.10
C MET A 1 3.80 3.67 13.26
N ALA A 2 2.63 3.09 13.55
CA ALA A 2 2.10 1.96 12.78
C ALA A 2 1.83 2.31 11.30
N CYS A 3 0.87 3.19 11.03
CA CYS A 3 0.41 3.45 9.65
C CYS A 3 0.47 4.94 9.27
N GLY A 4 1.43 5.68 9.84
CA GLY A 4 1.58 7.11 9.60
C GLY A 4 0.55 7.96 10.36
N ARG A 5 0.30 9.18 9.86
CA ARG A 5 -0.72 10.10 10.39
C ARG A 5 -2.11 9.51 10.12
N ASP A 6 -3.00 9.56 11.12
CA ASP A 6 -4.36 9.01 11.04
C ASP A 6 -4.44 7.50 10.75
N GLY A 7 -3.33 6.77 10.82
CA GLY A 7 -3.24 5.37 10.37
C GLY A 7 -4.02 4.33 11.17
N ASN A 8 -4.72 4.74 12.22
CA ASN A 8 -5.67 3.91 12.96
C ASN A 8 -7.11 4.05 12.42
N LYS A 9 -7.38 5.04 11.56
CA LYS A 9 -8.67 5.20 10.90
C LYS A 9 -8.72 4.28 9.68
N PRO A 10 -9.72 3.39 9.57
CA PRO A 10 -9.84 2.52 8.43
C PRO A 10 -10.21 3.30 7.16
N VAL A 11 -9.86 2.71 6.02
CA VAL A 11 -10.31 3.17 4.70
C VAL A 11 -11.45 2.29 4.21
N ALA A 12 -12.28 2.84 3.32
CA ALA A 12 -13.51 2.18 2.86
C ALA A 12 -13.24 0.93 2.02
N PHE A 13 -12.05 0.82 1.42
CA PHE A 13 -11.75 -0.21 0.43
C PHE A 13 -10.54 -1.07 0.81
N THR A 14 -10.62 -2.35 0.46
CA THR A 14 -9.60 -3.37 0.65
C THR A 14 -9.15 -3.88 -0.71
N CYS A 15 -7.83 -3.92 -0.92
CA CYS A 15 -7.25 -4.44 -2.16
C CYS A 15 -7.26 -5.97 -2.16
N PRO A 16 -7.88 -6.65 -3.15
CA PRO A 16 -7.74 -8.09 -3.31
C PRO A 16 -6.28 -8.43 -3.64
N ALA A 17 -5.74 -9.44 -2.98
CA ALA A 17 -4.41 -9.96 -3.21
C ALA A 17 -4.51 -11.47 -3.52
N PRO A 18 -4.37 -11.87 -4.80
CA PRO A 18 -4.40 -13.28 -5.16
C PRO A 18 -3.21 -14.05 -4.57
N HIS A 19 -3.27 -15.38 -4.64
CA HIS A 19 -2.14 -16.21 -4.24
C HIS A 19 -0.88 -15.81 -5.01
N ARG A 20 0.26 -15.69 -4.31
CA ARG A 20 1.56 -15.25 -4.88
C ARG A 20 1.54 -13.85 -5.48
N ALA A 21 0.60 -13.00 -5.09
CA ALA A 21 0.59 -11.61 -5.52
C ALA A 21 1.92 -10.91 -5.19
N THR A 22 2.35 -10.05 -6.10
CA THR A 22 3.36 -9.03 -5.82
C THR A 22 2.62 -7.79 -5.36
N LEU A 23 2.90 -7.32 -4.15
CA LEU A 23 2.48 -6.01 -3.69
C LEU A 23 3.49 -4.98 -4.17
N THR A 24 3.01 -3.93 -4.83
CA THR A 24 3.84 -2.78 -5.21
C THR A 24 3.30 -1.55 -4.47
N PHE A 25 4.13 -0.97 -3.62
CA PHE A 25 3.84 0.28 -2.94
C PHE A 25 4.47 1.42 -3.73
N GLU A 26 3.70 2.46 -4.01
CA GLU A 26 4.21 3.67 -4.64
C GLU A 26 4.47 4.74 -3.60
N LEU A 27 5.73 5.15 -3.47
CA LEU A 27 6.19 6.19 -2.56
C LEU A 27 6.54 7.44 -3.35
N ARG A 28 5.99 8.58 -2.92
CA ARG A 28 6.08 9.85 -3.64
C ARG A 28 6.49 10.96 -2.70
N LEU A 29 7.22 11.93 -3.23
CA LEU A 29 7.60 13.14 -2.50
C LEU A 29 6.38 14.01 -2.20
N HIS A 30 5.47 14.11 -3.16
CA HIS A 30 4.21 14.82 -3.01
C HIS A 30 3.04 13.85 -3.17
N PRO A 31 2.13 13.76 -2.19
CA PRO A 31 1.05 12.79 -2.21
C PRO A 31 0.09 13.01 -3.39
N ASP A 32 -0.12 14.25 -3.82
CA ASP A 32 -1.01 14.68 -4.91
C ASP A 32 -0.34 14.68 -6.31
N GLU A 33 0.87 14.13 -6.44
CA GLU A 33 1.66 14.12 -7.68
C GLU A 33 2.00 15.51 -8.26
N ARG A 34 1.82 16.61 -7.51
CA ARG A 34 2.09 17.97 -8.04
C ARG A 34 3.56 18.22 -8.40
N GLY A 35 4.47 17.41 -7.87
CA GLY A 35 5.88 17.43 -8.20
C GLY A 35 6.43 16.01 -8.32
N LYS A 36 7.33 15.81 -9.29
CA LYS A 36 8.02 14.53 -9.47
C LYS A 36 9.00 14.31 -8.32
N GLY A 37 9.08 13.07 -7.85
CA GLY A 37 10.06 12.68 -6.83
C GLY A 37 9.52 11.59 -5.92
N VAL A 38 10.44 10.96 -5.21
CA VAL A 38 10.15 9.84 -4.29
C VAL A 38 10.45 10.27 -2.86
N ILE A 39 11.70 10.61 -2.61
CA ILE A 39 12.26 11.07 -1.35
C ILE A 39 13.57 11.81 -1.68
N ASP A 40 14.02 12.72 -0.82
CA ASP A 40 15.30 13.39 -1.01
C ASP A 40 16.47 12.39 -1.01
N LYS A 41 17.43 12.56 -1.93
CA LYS A 41 18.57 11.64 -2.10
C LYS A 41 19.45 11.54 -0.85
N SER A 42 19.45 12.54 0.02
CA SER A 42 20.18 12.55 1.29
C SER A 42 19.58 11.59 2.33
N HIS A 43 18.32 11.19 2.19
CA HIS A 43 17.59 10.35 3.14
C HIS A 43 17.95 8.87 3.00
N LYS A 44 19.26 8.57 2.89
CA LYS A 44 19.77 7.21 2.83
C LYS A 44 19.29 6.38 4.01
N GLY A 45 18.98 5.12 3.77
CA GLY A 45 18.60 4.18 4.81
C GLY A 45 17.84 2.97 4.27
N PRO A 46 17.47 2.03 5.16
CA PRO A 46 16.82 0.80 4.76
C PRO A 46 15.34 1.01 4.45
N CYS A 47 14.75 0.01 3.83
CA CYS A 47 13.30 -0.16 3.76
C CYS A 47 12.90 -1.51 4.35
N ALA A 48 11.66 -1.62 4.82
CA ALA A 48 11.05 -2.86 5.27
C ALA A 48 9.57 -2.91 4.91
N VAL A 49 9.03 -4.13 4.76
CA VAL A 49 7.59 -4.36 4.65
C VAL A 49 7.14 -5.31 5.74
N TYR A 50 6.10 -4.89 6.47
CA TYR A 50 5.46 -5.67 7.52
C TYR A 50 4.04 -6.01 7.12
N LEU A 51 3.56 -7.14 7.63
CA LEU A 51 2.15 -7.51 7.59
C LEU A 51 1.61 -7.64 9.02
N LYS A 52 0.32 -7.39 9.18
CA LYS A 52 -0.45 -7.74 10.37
C LYS A 52 -1.77 -8.34 9.93
N LYS A 53 -2.06 -9.57 10.36
CA LYS A 53 -3.39 -10.17 10.16
C LYS A 53 -4.37 -9.49 11.11
N VAL A 54 -5.56 -9.17 10.63
CA VAL A 54 -6.62 -8.56 11.44
C VAL A 54 -7.94 -9.31 11.24
N ASP A 55 -8.75 -9.37 12.28
CA ASP A 55 -10.09 -9.98 12.20
C ASP A 55 -11.12 -8.95 11.73
N ASP A 56 -11.03 -7.73 12.25
CA ASP A 56 -11.82 -6.58 11.83
C ASP A 56 -10.92 -5.48 11.25
N MET A 57 -11.12 -5.18 9.97
CA MET A 57 -10.38 -4.13 9.26
C MET A 57 -10.89 -2.74 9.63
N GLN A 58 -12.13 -2.63 10.12
CA GLN A 58 -12.80 -1.36 10.43
C GLN A 58 -12.64 -0.94 11.90
N ALA A 59 -11.93 -1.72 12.71
CA ALA A 59 -11.65 -1.35 14.09
C ALA A 59 -10.72 -0.12 14.16
N ASP A 60 -11.09 0.86 14.99
CA ASP A 60 -10.39 2.14 15.21
C ASP A 60 -8.94 2.02 15.74
N ASN A 61 -8.43 0.80 15.95
CA ASN A 61 -7.07 0.53 16.38
C ASN A 61 -6.45 -0.71 15.72
N ALA A 62 -7.02 -1.19 14.60
CA ALA A 62 -6.56 -2.39 13.92
C ALA A 62 -5.05 -2.36 13.61
N ALA A 63 -4.49 -1.18 13.35
CA ALA A 63 -3.08 -0.99 13.06
C ALA A 63 -2.17 -1.03 14.30
N SER A 64 -2.53 -0.37 15.39
CA SER A 64 -1.64 -0.21 16.54
C SER A 64 -1.52 -1.51 17.37
N GLY A 65 -0.40 -1.66 18.07
CA GLY A 65 -0.19 -2.79 19.00
C GLY A 65 0.38 -4.05 18.33
N PRO A 66 0.18 -5.23 18.93
CA PRO A 66 0.86 -6.47 18.56
C PRO A 66 0.39 -7.06 17.22
N GLY A 67 1.11 -8.07 16.75
CA GLY A 67 0.74 -8.89 15.59
C GLY A 67 1.41 -8.52 14.28
N TRP A 68 2.33 -7.55 14.30
CA TRP A 68 3.14 -7.21 13.13
C TRP A 68 4.30 -8.20 12.97
N PHE A 69 4.58 -8.59 11.74
CA PHE A 69 5.77 -9.36 11.39
C PHE A 69 6.36 -8.85 10.09
N LYS A 70 7.68 -8.88 9.98
CA LYS A 70 8.41 -8.38 8.81
C LYS A 70 8.47 -9.47 7.74
N ILE A 71 8.03 -9.18 6.51
CA ILE A 71 8.10 -10.13 5.37
C ILE A 71 9.24 -9.82 4.41
N TRP A 72 9.80 -8.61 4.49
CA TRP A 72 10.82 -8.15 3.56
C TRP A 72 11.63 -6.99 4.17
N GLU A 73 12.90 -6.92 3.84
CA GLU A 73 13.77 -5.78 4.14
C GLU A 73 14.87 -5.63 3.09
N ASP A 74 15.36 -4.40 2.94
CA ASP A 74 16.54 -4.08 2.16
C ASP A 74 17.35 -2.99 2.87
N GLY A 75 18.65 -3.25 3.04
CA GLY A 75 19.55 -2.47 3.88
C GLY A 75 20.57 -1.68 3.08
N TYR A 76 21.81 -1.71 3.55
CA TYR A 76 22.97 -1.23 2.79
C TYR A 76 23.64 -2.39 2.06
N ASN A 77 23.80 -2.27 0.75
CA ASN A 77 24.47 -3.26 -0.08
C ASN A 77 25.93 -2.86 -0.30
N ASN A 78 26.86 -3.62 0.30
CA ASN A 78 28.29 -3.35 0.20
C ASN A 78 28.87 -3.49 -1.23
N ARG A 79 28.25 -4.29 -2.10
CA ARG A 79 28.71 -4.50 -3.48
C ARG A 79 28.35 -3.31 -4.37
N THR A 80 27.09 -2.89 -4.33
CA THR A 80 26.60 -1.78 -5.15
C THR A 80 26.81 -0.42 -4.49
N ARG A 81 27.17 -0.40 -3.19
CA ARG A 81 27.30 0.81 -2.35
C ARG A 81 25.99 1.61 -2.30
N LYS A 82 24.86 0.91 -2.37
CA LYS A 82 23.51 1.50 -2.38
C LYS A 82 22.74 1.13 -1.13
N TRP A 83 21.93 2.07 -0.66
CA TRP A 83 20.85 1.84 0.28
C TRP A 83 19.57 1.44 -0.45
N CYS A 84 18.60 0.88 0.26
CA CYS A 84 17.26 0.68 -0.30
C CYS A 84 16.70 1.98 -0.91
N VAL A 85 16.87 3.12 -0.24
CA VAL A 85 16.40 4.42 -0.76
C VAL A 85 17.01 4.78 -2.12
N ASP A 86 18.26 4.39 -2.39
CA ASP A 86 18.86 4.58 -3.72
C ASP A 86 18.13 3.78 -4.78
N THR A 87 17.91 2.49 -4.52
CA THR A 87 17.17 1.60 -5.40
C THR A 87 15.73 2.08 -5.58
N LEU A 88 15.07 2.54 -4.52
CA LEU A 88 13.70 3.05 -4.57
C LEU A 88 13.59 4.27 -5.49
N ILE A 89 14.54 5.20 -5.42
CA ILE A 89 14.61 6.35 -6.33
C ILE A 89 14.83 5.89 -7.78
N GLU A 90 15.74 4.94 -8.02
CA GLU A 90 15.99 4.36 -9.34
C GLU A 90 14.76 3.62 -9.91
N LYS A 91 13.90 3.09 -9.05
CA LYS A 91 12.65 2.42 -9.40
C LYS A 91 11.43 3.34 -9.33
N ASN A 92 11.63 4.66 -9.41
CA ASN A 92 10.56 5.67 -9.46
C ASN A 92 9.58 5.59 -8.28
N GLY A 93 10.06 5.17 -7.10
CA GLY A 93 9.25 5.08 -5.89
C GLY A 93 8.42 3.81 -5.78
N LEU A 94 8.55 2.89 -6.74
CA LEU A 94 7.82 1.62 -6.73
C LEU A 94 8.61 0.59 -5.92
N LEU A 95 8.08 0.17 -4.77
CA LEU A 95 8.63 -0.87 -3.89
C LEU A 95 7.82 -2.15 -4.05
N SER A 96 8.38 -3.17 -4.69
CA SER A 96 7.71 -4.45 -4.93
C SER A 96 8.18 -5.56 -3.99
N VAL A 97 7.23 -6.28 -3.39
CA VAL A 97 7.49 -7.47 -2.55
C VAL A 97 6.51 -8.59 -2.89
N LYS A 98 6.98 -9.84 -2.90
CA LYS A 98 6.08 -11.01 -3.03
C LYS A 98 5.34 -11.21 -1.72
N LEU A 99 4.08 -11.63 -1.78
CA LEU A 99 3.42 -12.17 -0.60
C LEU A 99 3.95 -13.58 -0.30
N PRO A 100 4.31 -13.90 0.97
CA PRO A 100 4.60 -15.27 1.38
C PRO A 100 3.43 -16.21 1.04
N THR A 101 3.74 -17.36 0.46
CA THR A 101 2.71 -18.33 0.02
C THR A 101 2.00 -19.02 1.19
N GLY A 102 2.65 -19.10 2.34
CA GLY A 102 2.07 -19.69 3.56
C GLY A 102 1.15 -18.75 4.34
N LEU A 103 0.81 -17.55 3.84
CA LEU A 103 -0.15 -16.68 4.50
C LEU A 103 -1.56 -17.30 4.45
N PRO A 104 -2.24 -17.48 5.59
CA PRO A 104 -3.65 -17.85 5.59
C PRO A 104 -4.51 -16.79 4.91
N ARG A 105 -5.64 -17.22 4.32
CA ARG A 105 -6.61 -16.29 3.75
C ARG A 105 -7.11 -15.25 4.76
N GLY A 106 -7.53 -14.10 4.27
CA GLY A 106 -8.24 -13.08 5.04
C GLY A 106 -7.60 -11.70 5.02
N LYS A 107 -8.01 -10.88 5.99
CA LYS A 107 -7.68 -9.45 6.09
C LYS A 107 -6.26 -9.24 6.66
N TYR A 108 -5.48 -8.40 5.99
CA TYR A 108 -4.17 -7.95 6.47
C TYR A 108 -3.99 -6.45 6.26
N LEU A 109 -3.25 -5.83 7.17
CA LEU A 109 -2.62 -4.55 6.94
C LEU A 109 -1.21 -4.78 6.42
N ALA A 110 -0.84 -4.08 5.34
CA ALA A 110 0.50 -4.13 4.76
C ALA A 110 1.19 -2.77 4.89
N ARG A 111 2.37 -2.75 5.51
CA ARG A 111 3.07 -1.54 5.94
C ARG A 111 4.45 -1.46 5.31
N PRO A 112 4.66 -0.63 4.27
CA PRO A 112 5.99 -0.20 3.87
C PRO A 112 6.55 0.79 4.90
N GLU A 113 7.84 0.68 5.16
CA GLU A 113 8.61 1.55 6.05
C GLU A 113 9.91 1.94 5.35
N ILE A 114 10.19 3.24 5.28
CA ILE A 114 11.53 3.78 5.04
C ILE A 114 12.03 4.34 6.37
N LEU A 115 13.30 4.09 6.66
CA LEU A 115 14.01 4.73 7.77
C LEU A 115 15.14 5.59 7.21
N ALA A 116 15.03 6.91 7.28
CA ALA A 116 16.08 7.83 6.86
C ALA A 116 17.09 8.06 7.99
N LEU A 117 18.37 7.95 7.65
CA LEU A 117 19.48 7.93 8.62
C LEU A 117 20.34 9.20 8.65
N HIS A 118 19.96 10.24 7.88
CA HIS A 118 20.78 11.45 7.74
C HIS A 118 21.06 12.15 9.08
N ASN A 119 20.12 12.10 10.03
CA ASN A 119 20.30 12.61 11.40
C ASN A 119 20.30 11.51 12.49
N ALA A 120 20.42 10.23 12.12
CA ALA A 120 20.37 9.13 13.09
C ALA A 120 21.49 9.21 14.15
N ALA A 121 22.68 9.68 13.78
CA ALA A 121 23.81 9.81 14.69
C ALA A 121 23.58 10.79 15.86
N ILE A 122 22.65 11.74 15.69
CA ILE A 122 22.25 12.70 16.74
C ILE A 122 20.91 12.33 17.39
N GLY A 123 20.41 11.12 17.13
CA GLY A 123 19.18 10.59 17.72
C GLY A 123 17.90 10.95 16.98
N ASP A 124 17.99 11.50 15.76
CA ASP A 124 16.83 11.91 14.94
C ASP A 124 16.72 11.06 13.67
N ALA A 125 16.53 9.75 13.83
CA ALA A 125 16.22 8.87 12.72
C ALA A 125 14.74 9.01 12.33
N GLN A 126 14.44 9.14 11.03
CA GLN A 126 13.11 9.52 10.56
C GLN A 126 12.41 8.37 9.85
N PHE A 127 11.19 8.03 10.31
CA PHE A 127 10.39 6.95 9.74
C PHE A 127 9.32 7.51 8.79
N TYR A 128 9.27 6.98 7.57
CA TYR A 128 8.20 7.23 6.60
C TYR A 128 7.44 5.94 6.36
N THR A 129 6.13 5.97 6.62
CA THR A 129 5.30 4.76 6.55
C THR A 129 3.85 5.12 6.28
N GLY A 130 3.12 4.16 5.74
CA GLY A 130 1.67 4.13 5.58
C GLY A 130 1.21 2.68 5.62
N CYS A 131 -0.10 2.44 5.51
CA CYS A 131 -0.62 1.09 5.41
C CYS A 131 -1.64 0.95 4.30
N ALA A 132 -1.65 -0.22 3.67
CA ALA A 132 -2.69 -0.67 2.78
C ALA A 132 -3.55 -1.75 3.46
N GLN A 133 -4.86 -1.68 3.24
CA GLN A 133 -5.78 -2.77 3.56
C GLN A 133 -5.74 -3.77 2.41
N ILE A 134 -5.36 -5.02 2.69
CA ILE A 134 -5.35 -6.09 1.69
C ILE A 134 -6.18 -7.29 2.16
N TYR A 135 -6.70 -8.04 1.20
CA TYR A 135 -7.36 -9.32 1.46
C TYR A 135 -6.64 -10.41 0.70
N VAL A 136 -5.97 -11.32 1.42
CA VAL A 136 -5.34 -12.51 0.84
C VAL A 136 -6.45 -13.49 0.48
N GLU A 137 -6.68 -13.69 -0.81
CA GLU A 137 -7.83 -14.43 -1.32
C GLU A 137 -7.71 -15.94 -1.08
N GLN A 138 -6.47 -16.44 -1.11
CA GLN A 138 -6.14 -17.86 -1.09
C GLN A 138 -4.88 -18.09 -0.25
N GLY A 139 -4.92 -19.16 0.55
CA GLY A 139 -3.85 -19.53 1.46
C GLY A 139 -4.17 -20.81 2.21
N PRO A 140 -3.25 -21.30 3.06
CA PRO A 140 -3.51 -22.43 3.94
C PRO A 140 -4.73 -22.18 4.86
N ASP A 141 -5.52 -23.23 5.11
CA ASP A 141 -6.66 -23.17 6.05
C ASP A 141 -6.21 -23.48 7.48
N VAL A 142 -5.24 -22.71 7.96
CA VAL A 142 -4.70 -22.81 9.32
C VAL A 142 -4.51 -21.41 9.91
N ALA A 143 -4.47 -21.32 11.24
CA ALA A 143 -4.14 -20.06 11.90
C ALA A 143 -2.70 -19.62 11.55
N LEU A 144 -2.49 -18.31 11.43
CA LEU A 144 -1.15 -17.76 11.24
C LEU A 144 -0.38 -17.85 12.55
N ILE A 145 0.68 -18.66 12.57
CA ILE A 145 1.58 -18.76 13.72
C ILE A 145 2.88 -18.03 13.40
N VAL A 146 3.08 -16.87 14.03
CA VAL A 146 4.33 -16.12 13.94
C VAL A 146 5.20 -16.48 15.15
N PRO A 147 6.44 -16.99 14.95
CA PRO A 147 7.33 -17.35 16.06
C PRO A 147 7.60 -16.19 17.02
N GLU A 148 7.85 -16.54 18.28
CA GLU A 148 8.33 -15.59 19.28
C GLU A 148 9.63 -14.91 18.79
N GLY A 149 9.72 -13.59 18.96
CA GLY A 149 10.81 -12.76 18.42
C GLY A 149 10.67 -12.35 16.94
N LYS A 150 9.66 -12.86 16.22
CA LYS A 150 9.28 -12.39 14.87
C LYS A 150 8.01 -11.54 14.87
N SER A 151 7.12 -11.80 15.83
CA SER A 151 5.94 -10.98 16.10
C SER A 151 6.32 -9.80 17.01
N VAL A 152 5.90 -8.60 16.65
CA VAL A 152 6.19 -7.36 17.39
C VAL A 152 4.96 -6.47 17.51
N SER A 153 5.02 -5.52 18.45
CA SER A 153 4.07 -4.41 18.53
C SER A 153 4.59 -3.20 17.78
N ILE A 154 3.70 -2.46 17.11
CA ILE A 154 4.02 -1.14 16.57
C ILE A 154 3.05 -0.11 17.17
N PRO A 155 3.52 0.88 17.95
CA PRO A 155 4.92 1.14 18.35
C PRO A 155 5.51 0.05 19.26
N GLY A 156 6.85 -0.03 19.30
CA GLY A 156 7.61 -0.97 20.14
C GLY A 156 8.54 -1.91 19.36
N HIS A 157 8.45 -1.94 18.02
CA HIS A 157 9.28 -2.80 17.17
C HIS A 157 10.74 -2.37 17.09
N VAL A 158 11.05 -1.14 17.51
CA VAL A 158 12.40 -0.57 17.56
C VAL A 158 12.60 0.15 18.88
N SER A 159 13.85 0.25 19.31
CA SER A 159 14.28 1.03 20.48
C SER A 159 15.25 2.11 20.07
N ALA A 160 15.20 3.28 20.71
CA ALA A 160 16.18 4.36 20.51
C ALA A 160 17.64 3.90 20.79
N SER A 161 17.84 2.80 21.51
CA SER A 161 19.15 2.18 21.73
C SER A 161 19.66 1.33 20.57
N ASP A 162 18.82 1.00 19.59
CA ASP A 162 19.19 0.13 18.47
C ASP A 162 20.33 0.73 17.66
N ALA A 163 21.35 -0.08 17.36
CA ALA A 163 22.51 0.38 16.60
C ALA A 163 22.13 0.95 15.22
N GLY A 164 21.09 0.39 14.60
CA GLY A 164 20.54 0.90 13.33
C GLY A 164 19.90 2.28 13.41
N LEU A 165 19.49 2.73 14.60
CA LEU A 165 18.95 4.07 14.85
C LEU A 165 19.99 5.08 15.35
N LYS A 166 21.21 4.63 15.67
CA LYS A 166 22.37 5.47 16.02
C LYS A 166 23.44 5.50 14.93
N TYR A 167 23.11 4.95 13.75
CA TYR A 167 24.08 4.76 12.67
C TYR A 167 24.55 6.10 12.13
N ASN A 168 25.87 6.28 11.99
CA ASN A 168 26.45 7.47 11.40
C ASN A 168 26.85 7.19 9.94
N LEU A 169 26.00 7.64 9.02
CA LEU A 169 26.16 7.50 7.56
C LEU A 169 27.47 8.07 7.03
N TYR A 170 28.01 9.09 7.70
CA TYR A 170 29.14 9.92 7.25
C TYR A 170 30.50 9.44 7.75
N ARG A 171 30.56 8.36 8.54
CA ARG A 171 31.85 7.78 8.95
C ARG A 171 32.59 7.20 7.75
N LYS A 172 33.89 7.51 7.64
CA LYS A 172 34.78 7.01 6.57
C LYS A 172 34.78 5.48 6.47
N ASN A 173 34.77 4.81 7.62
CA ASN A 173 34.60 3.36 7.72
C ASN A 173 33.14 3.09 8.09
N GLN A 174 32.31 2.87 7.08
CA GLN A 174 30.93 2.43 7.29
C GLN A 174 30.96 1.05 7.96
N ALA A 175 30.62 1.02 9.23
CA ALA A 175 30.38 -0.22 9.94
C ALA A 175 29.23 -0.97 9.26
N GLU A 176 29.16 -2.28 9.45
CA GLU A 176 28.05 -3.07 8.97
C GLU A 176 26.72 -2.50 9.52
N TYR A 177 25.77 -2.25 8.62
CA TYR A 177 24.47 -1.72 9.01
C TYR A 177 23.52 -2.85 9.40
N LYS A 178 23.03 -2.81 10.64
CA LYS A 178 21.97 -3.70 11.12
C LYS A 178 20.63 -3.00 11.02
N ILE A 179 19.74 -3.54 10.19
CA ILE A 179 18.35 -3.09 10.08
C ILE A 179 17.66 -3.32 11.43
N PRO A 180 16.99 -2.31 12.01
CA PRO A 180 16.29 -2.47 13.30
C PRO A 180 15.00 -3.29 13.16
N GLY A 181 14.48 -3.73 14.31
CA GLY A 181 13.29 -4.56 14.40
C GLY A 181 13.49 -6.05 14.19
N PRO A 182 12.41 -6.83 14.09
CA PRO A 182 12.50 -8.28 13.98
C PRO A 182 13.14 -8.66 12.64
N GLY A 183 13.86 -9.78 12.59
CA GLY A 183 14.31 -10.32 11.30
C GLY A 183 13.12 -10.81 10.48
N VAL A 184 13.28 -10.93 9.16
CA VAL A 184 12.22 -11.40 8.26
C VAL A 184 11.65 -12.77 8.69
N PHE A 185 10.34 -12.93 8.54
CA PHE A 185 9.59 -14.16 8.70
C PHE A 185 8.75 -14.43 7.44
N ILE A 186 8.99 -15.58 6.82
CA ILE A 186 8.24 -16.08 5.66
C ILE A 186 7.43 -17.29 6.14
N PRO A 187 6.11 -17.17 6.36
CA PRO A 187 5.30 -18.33 6.72
C PRO A 187 5.31 -19.35 5.58
N THR A 188 5.46 -20.62 5.95
CA THR A 188 5.39 -21.77 5.05
C THR A 188 4.08 -22.52 5.27
N GLY A 189 3.51 -23.05 4.20
CA GLY A 189 2.26 -23.79 4.25
C GLY A 189 1.77 -24.11 2.86
N GLN A 190 1.11 -25.25 2.69
CA GLN A 190 0.48 -25.61 1.43
C GLN A 190 -0.91 -24.99 1.35
N VAL A 191 -1.24 -24.44 0.18
CA VAL A 191 -2.61 -24.00 -0.10
C VAL A 191 -3.50 -25.24 -0.18
N SER A 192 -4.45 -25.36 0.73
CA SER A 192 -5.46 -26.41 0.72
C SER A 192 -6.78 -25.84 0.21
N GLY A 193 -7.30 -26.40 -0.89
CA GLY A 193 -8.63 -26.07 -1.43
C GLY A 193 -8.62 -25.33 -2.77
N LYS A 194 -9.76 -25.39 -3.48
CA LYS A 194 -10.00 -24.60 -4.69
C LYS A 194 -10.16 -23.12 -4.34
N PRO A 195 -9.87 -22.18 -5.25
CA PRO A 195 -10.21 -20.78 -5.09
C PRO A 195 -11.69 -20.66 -4.68
N SER A 196 -11.94 -20.26 -3.44
CA SER A 196 -13.29 -19.90 -3.02
C SER A 196 -13.55 -18.48 -3.51
N ALA A 197 -14.56 -18.31 -4.36
CA ALA A 197 -15.06 -17.01 -4.80
C ALA A 197 -15.78 -16.26 -3.65
N SER A 198 -15.16 -16.20 -2.47
CA SER A 198 -15.68 -15.41 -1.37
C SER A 198 -15.50 -13.94 -1.71
N LYS A 199 -16.62 -13.20 -1.75
CA LYS A 199 -16.64 -11.74 -1.96
C LYS A 199 -15.65 -11.09 -1.00
N VAL A 200 -14.66 -10.38 -1.56
CA VAL A 200 -13.66 -9.67 -0.76
C VAL A 200 -14.36 -8.59 0.06
N GLU A 201 -14.26 -8.70 1.37
CA GLU A 201 -14.87 -7.74 2.29
C GLU A 201 -14.20 -6.37 2.13
N GLY A 202 -15.01 -5.35 1.87
CA GLY A 202 -14.52 -4.01 1.52
C GLY A 202 -13.98 -3.90 0.09
N ALA A 203 -14.27 -4.83 -0.82
CA ALA A 203 -13.97 -4.61 -2.23
C ALA A 203 -14.67 -3.34 -2.75
N VAL A 204 -14.06 -2.70 -3.76
CA VAL A 204 -14.74 -1.64 -4.51
C VAL A 204 -16.01 -2.25 -5.14
N PRO A 205 -17.20 -1.64 -4.94
CA PRO A 205 -18.43 -2.15 -5.51
C PRO A 205 -18.38 -2.27 -7.03
N GLU A 206 -19.04 -3.27 -7.62
CA GLU A 206 -19.07 -3.47 -9.07
C GLU A 206 -19.79 -2.34 -9.81
N ASP A 207 -20.76 -1.71 -9.16
CA ASP A 207 -21.50 -0.54 -9.64
C ASP A 207 -20.74 0.78 -9.40
N CYS A 208 -19.48 0.71 -8.98
CA CYS A 208 -18.66 1.89 -8.78
C CYS A 208 -18.23 2.51 -10.12
N MET A 209 -18.90 3.58 -10.51
CA MET A 209 -18.59 4.24 -11.78
C MET A 209 -17.24 4.95 -11.72
N VAL A 210 -16.98 5.72 -10.66
CA VAL A 210 -15.73 6.46 -10.46
C VAL A 210 -15.32 6.37 -9.00
N LYS A 211 -14.06 6.02 -8.73
CA LYS A 211 -13.52 5.97 -7.37
C LYS A 211 -12.59 7.15 -7.11
N ASN A 212 -12.68 7.74 -5.93
CA ASN A 212 -11.66 8.65 -5.40
C ASN A 212 -11.46 8.36 -3.90
N ALA A 213 -10.26 7.89 -3.52
CA ALA A 213 -9.96 7.52 -2.14
C ALA A 213 -11.04 6.59 -1.52
N ASN A 214 -11.77 7.06 -0.51
CA ASN A 214 -12.87 6.37 0.19
C ASN A 214 -14.25 6.56 -0.45
N TRP A 215 -14.35 7.37 -1.48
CA TRP A 215 -15.59 7.65 -2.18
C TRP A 215 -15.70 6.87 -3.49
N CYS A 216 -16.93 6.52 -3.84
CA CYS A 216 -17.29 5.79 -5.03
C CYS A 216 -18.61 6.35 -5.58
N ALA A 217 -18.58 6.80 -6.83
CA ALA A 217 -19.73 7.30 -7.56
C ALA A 217 -20.69 6.16 -7.91
N LYS A 218 -21.99 6.43 -7.76
CA LYS A 218 -23.07 5.53 -8.13
C LYS A 218 -23.74 5.99 -9.42
N PRO A 219 -24.39 5.07 -10.15
CA PRO A 219 -25.21 5.43 -11.31
C PRO A 219 -26.20 6.54 -10.96
N VAL A 220 -26.22 7.58 -11.79
CA VAL A 220 -27.23 8.63 -11.71
C VAL A 220 -28.60 8.05 -12.09
N PRO A 221 -29.71 8.66 -11.64
CA PRO A 221 -31.05 8.25 -12.06
C PRO A 221 -31.20 8.16 -13.58
N SER A 222 -32.08 7.26 -14.04
CA SER A 222 -32.42 7.14 -15.46
C SER A 222 -33.16 8.37 -15.97
N ILE A 223 -32.87 8.77 -17.21
CA ILE A 223 -33.52 9.90 -17.88
C ILE A 223 -34.61 9.36 -18.81
N SER A 224 -35.85 9.81 -18.65
CA SER A 224 -37.01 9.46 -19.50
C SER A 224 -37.77 10.68 -20.04
N ASP A 225 -37.53 11.84 -19.43
CA ASP A 225 -38.17 13.12 -19.70
C ASP A 225 -37.27 14.25 -19.20
N GLU A 226 -37.73 15.50 -19.34
CA GLU A 226 -36.96 16.66 -18.93
C GLU A 226 -36.76 16.76 -17.41
N GLU A 227 -37.78 16.40 -16.63
CA GLU A 227 -37.72 16.46 -15.16
C GLU A 227 -36.68 15.48 -14.62
N SER A 228 -36.73 14.23 -15.07
CA SER A 228 -35.75 13.19 -14.74
C SER A 228 -34.34 13.55 -15.24
N CYS A 229 -34.20 14.25 -16.38
CA CYS A 229 -32.91 14.75 -16.85
C CYS A 229 -32.26 15.68 -15.82
N TRP A 230 -32.99 16.71 -15.38
CA TRP A 230 -32.49 17.67 -14.39
C TRP A 230 -32.34 17.04 -12.99
N ALA A 231 -33.15 16.06 -12.64
CA ALA A 231 -32.96 15.27 -11.43
C ALA A 231 -31.62 14.49 -11.47
N SER A 232 -31.27 13.88 -12.60
CA SER A 232 -29.97 13.20 -12.78
C SER A 232 -28.78 14.17 -12.71
N VAL A 233 -28.91 15.37 -13.27
CA VAL A 233 -27.89 16.42 -13.13
C VAL A 233 -27.69 16.79 -11.66
N LYS A 234 -28.79 17.03 -10.92
CA LYS A 234 -28.73 17.38 -9.50
C LYS A 234 -28.08 16.29 -8.66
N ASP A 235 -28.47 15.03 -8.88
CA ASP A 235 -27.86 13.89 -8.20
C ASP A 235 -26.36 13.78 -8.49
N CYS A 236 -25.97 13.91 -9.76
CA CYS A 236 -24.56 13.87 -10.17
C CYS A 236 -23.72 14.90 -9.41
N TRP A 237 -24.16 16.16 -9.36
CA TRP A 237 -23.45 17.22 -8.65
C TRP A 237 -23.41 16.99 -7.14
N ALA A 238 -24.51 16.53 -6.53
CA ALA A 238 -24.54 16.18 -5.10
C ALA A 238 -23.59 15.02 -4.73
N GLN A 239 -23.44 14.05 -5.64
CA GLN A 239 -22.43 13.01 -5.52
C GLN A 239 -21.01 13.59 -5.61
N GLY A 240 -20.77 14.54 -6.53
CA GLY A 240 -19.49 15.23 -6.70
C GLY A 240 -19.06 16.03 -5.47
N GLU A 241 -19.98 16.73 -4.81
CA GLU A 241 -19.70 17.45 -3.56
C GLU A 241 -19.15 16.51 -2.48
N LYS A 242 -19.73 15.31 -2.34
CA LYS A 242 -19.24 14.29 -1.40
C LYS A 242 -17.84 13.78 -1.77
N CYS A 243 -17.55 13.66 -3.07
CA CYS A 243 -16.20 13.31 -3.52
C CYS A 243 -15.17 14.34 -3.05
N TRP A 244 -15.45 15.63 -3.26
CA TRP A 244 -14.55 16.71 -2.89
C TRP A 244 -14.38 16.87 -1.39
N ALA A 245 -15.47 16.75 -0.63
CA ALA A 245 -15.43 16.78 0.83
C ALA A 245 -14.55 15.65 1.41
N GLY A 246 -14.52 14.50 0.74
CA GLY A 246 -13.73 13.33 1.14
C GLY A 246 -12.36 13.19 0.46
N ALA A 247 -11.95 14.12 -0.39
CA ALA A 247 -10.73 14.00 -1.17
C ALA A 247 -9.47 14.20 -0.29
N PRO A 248 -8.57 13.21 -0.19
CA PRO A 248 -7.36 13.33 0.61
C PRO A 248 -6.26 14.12 -0.13
N PRO A 249 -5.16 14.46 0.58
CA PRO A 249 -3.98 15.03 -0.05
C PRO A 249 -3.33 14.15 -1.12
N SER A 250 -3.71 12.88 -1.25
CA SER A 250 -3.20 11.99 -2.30
C SER A 250 -3.84 12.24 -3.68
N GLY A 251 -4.82 13.14 -3.77
CA GLY A 251 -5.37 13.60 -5.04
C GLY A 251 -6.88 13.50 -5.15
N ASN A 252 -7.39 14.07 -6.25
CA ASN A 252 -8.82 14.28 -6.54
C ASN A 252 -9.15 14.01 -8.01
N SER A 253 -8.34 13.20 -8.70
CA SER A 253 -8.54 12.89 -10.12
C SER A 253 -9.91 12.26 -10.38
N GLY A 254 -10.38 11.38 -9.49
CA GLY A 254 -11.71 10.78 -9.58
C GLY A 254 -12.83 11.83 -9.46
N CYS A 255 -12.68 12.81 -8.56
CA CYS A 255 -13.67 13.90 -8.45
C CYS A 255 -13.74 14.73 -9.72
N LYS A 256 -12.58 15.10 -10.29
CA LYS A 256 -12.51 15.84 -11.58
C LYS A 256 -13.10 15.05 -12.75
N THR A 257 -12.92 13.73 -12.79
CA THR A 257 -13.56 12.87 -13.81
C THR A 257 -15.06 12.84 -13.64
N TRP A 258 -15.56 12.78 -12.40
CA TRP A 258 -16.98 12.81 -12.11
C TRP A 258 -17.64 14.15 -12.46
N GLU A 259 -17.01 15.29 -12.12
CA GLU A 259 -17.52 16.61 -12.49
C GLU A 259 -17.71 16.76 -14.00
N ARG A 260 -16.75 16.31 -14.79
CA ARG A 260 -16.84 16.34 -16.26
C ARG A 260 -17.95 15.45 -16.80
N TYR A 261 -18.28 14.38 -16.09
CA TYR A 261 -19.46 13.58 -16.40
C TYR A 261 -20.76 14.33 -16.06
N CYS A 262 -20.83 15.02 -14.93
CA CYS A 262 -21.98 15.85 -14.59
C CYS A 262 -22.21 16.97 -15.62
N GLU A 263 -21.14 17.62 -16.09
CA GLU A 263 -21.23 18.58 -17.20
C GLU A 263 -21.72 17.93 -18.49
N GLN A 264 -21.34 16.69 -18.78
CA GLN A 264 -21.79 15.94 -19.96
C GLN A 264 -23.30 15.68 -19.90
N ILE A 265 -23.82 15.22 -18.75
CA ILE A 265 -25.26 15.04 -18.53
C ILE A 265 -25.99 16.37 -18.70
N GLN A 266 -25.46 17.45 -18.09
CA GLN A 266 -26.07 18.78 -18.17
C GLN A 266 -26.15 19.29 -19.61
N ARG A 267 -25.08 19.14 -20.41
CA ARG A 267 -25.10 19.47 -21.85
C ARG A 267 -26.14 18.64 -22.61
N SER A 268 -26.27 17.36 -22.26
CA SER A 268 -27.28 16.47 -22.85
C SER A 268 -28.71 16.93 -22.54
N CYS A 269 -29.00 17.33 -21.29
CA CYS A 269 -30.29 17.88 -20.91
C CYS A 269 -30.61 19.20 -21.63
N HIS A 270 -29.64 20.10 -21.73
CA HIS A 270 -29.81 21.34 -22.51
C HIS A 270 -30.09 21.09 -24.00
N SER A 271 -29.60 19.97 -24.56
CA SER A 271 -29.88 19.56 -25.94
C SER A 271 -31.23 18.86 -26.14
N GLY A 272 -32.03 18.72 -25.08
CA GLY A 272 -33.35 18.08 -25.13
C GLY A 272 -33.32 16.55 -25.09
N ALA A 273 -32.30 15.94 -24.47
CA ALA A 273 -32.25 14.49 -24.29
C ALA A 273 -33.43 13.98 -23.44
N ARG A 274 -34.05 12.89 -23.89
CA ARG A 274 -35.22 12.25 -23.23
C ARG A 274 -35.05 10.77 -22.95
N SER A 275 -33.83 10.24 -23.08
CA SER A 275 -33.59 8.81 -22.92
C SER A 275 -32.17 8.52 -22.44
N GLY A 276 -32.07 7.98 -21.22
CA GLY A 276 -30.84 7.52 -20.58
C GLY A 276 -29.82 8.63 -20.28
N PRO A 277 -29.09 8.55 -19.17
CA PRO A 277 -27.89 9.36 -19.03
C PRO A 277 -26.89 8.95 -20.13
N PRO A 278 -26.12 9.89 -20.69
CA PRO A 278 -25.07 9.55 -21.63
C PRO A 278 -24.05 8.60 -20.97
N GLU A 279 -23.41 7.75 -21.78
CA GLU A 279 -22.24 7.01 -21.33
C GLU A 279 -21.11 7.99 -20.99
N MET A 280 -20.36 7.70 -19.93
CA MET A 280 -19.20 8.50 -19.54
C MET A 280 -18.19 8.59 -20.68
N ALA A 281 -17.95 9.80 -21.21
CA ALA A 281 -16.99 10.00 -22.28
C ALA A 281 -15.55 9.70 -21.85
N GLU A 282 -15.23 9.94 -20.57
CA GLU A 282 -13.94 9.58 -20.00
C GLU A 282 -14.04 8.35 -19.12
N LYS A 283 -13.14 7.38 -19.37
CA LYS A 283 -12.96 6.26 -18.46
C LYS A 283 -12.37 6.76 -17.14
N PRO A 284 -12.85 6.25 -15.99
CA PRO A 284 -12.26 6.55 -14.69
C PRO A 284 -10.75 6.31 -14.75
N ALA A 285 -9.97 7.22 -14.17
CA ALA A 285 -8.54 7.02 -14.07
C ALA A 285 -8.25 5.77 -13.20
N THR A 286 -7.98 4.64 -13.85
CA THR A 286 -7.24 3.55 -13.22
C THR A 286 -5.82 4.04 -13.01
N VAL A 287 -5.16 3.70 -11.89
CA VAL A 287 -3.75 4.04 -11.65
C VAL A 287 -2.95 3.66 -12.89
N LYS A 288 -2.59 4.66 -13.69
CA LYS A 288 -1.88 4.45 -14.93
C LYS A 288 -0.43 4.25 -14.52
N LEU A 289 0.03 3.02 -14.54
CA LEU A 289 1.44 2.71 -14.36
C LEU A 289 2.20 3.35 -15.53
N LEU A 290 2.75 4.54 -15.29
CA LEU A 290 3.55 5.26 -16.30
C LEU A 290 4.90 4.56 -16.55
N VAL A 291 5.25 3.58 -15.71
CA VAL A 291 6.49 2.81 -15.74
C VAL A 291 6.16 1.34 -15.45
N GLU A 292 6.93 0.42 -16.03
CA GLU A 292 6.85 -1.01 -15.73
C GLU A 292 7.04 -1.26 -14.22
N ILE A 293 6.15 -2.08 -13.63
CA ILE A 293 6.27 -2.45 -12.21
C ILE A 293 7.59 -3.21 -12.03
N PRO A 294 8.50 -2.75 -11.15
CA PRO A 294 9.73 -3.46 -10.92
C PRO A 294 9.43 -4.82 -10.27
N GLN A 295 10.15 -5.85 -10.70
CA GLN A 295 10.23 -7.06 -9.90
C GLN A 295 10.85 -6.74 -8.52
N PRO A 296 10.52 -7.50 -7.47
CA PRO A 296 11.26 -7.45 -6.22
C PRO A 296 12.76 -7.56 -6.49
N TRP A 297 13.54 -6.65 -5.92
CA TRP A 297 14.96 -6.48 -6.28
C TRP A 297 15.94 -7.15 -5.31
N ASN A 298 15.44 -7.93 -4.36
CA ASN A 298 16.27 -8.82 -3.55
C ASN A 298 15.54 -10.14 -3.26
N ASP A 299 16.33 -11.16 -2.92
CA ASP A 299 15.92 -12.56 -2.96
C ASP A 299 15.54 -13.09 -1.56
N VAL A 300 14.89 -12.26 -0.74
CA VAL A 300 14.48 -12.63 0.63
C VAL A 300 13.58 -13.88 0.64
N PHE A 301 12.91 -14.18 -0.47
CA PHE A 301 12.01 -15.33 -0.63
C PHE A 301 12.69 -16.60 -1.17
N ASP A 302 13.82 -16.50 -1.87
CA ASP A 302 14.44 -17.66 -2.52
C ASP A 302 15.26 -18.51 -1.54
N LEU A 303 15.61 -17.94 -0.38
CA LEU A 303 16.31 -18.63 0.71
C LEU A 303 15.46 -19.68 1.45
N VAL A 304 14.15 -19.78 1.16
CA VAL A 304 13.20 -20.67 1.86
C VAL A 304 12.82 -21.89 1.02
N GLN A 305 13.06 -21.90 -0.29
CA GLN A 305 12.67 -23.03 -1.17
C GLN A 305 13.63 -24.22 -1.15
N GLU A 306 14.90 -24.02 -0.79
CA GLU A 306 15.87 -25.11 -0.66
C GLU A 306 15.84 -25.67 0.76
N GLY A 307 15.03 -26.71 0.98
CA GLY A 307 14.94 -27.43 2.25
C GLY A 307 16.31 -27.88 2.74
N GLY A 308 16.81 -27.25 3.79
CA GLY A 308 18.07 -27.60 4.43
C GLY A 308 18.64 -26.41 5.18
N ILE A 309 18.96 -26.63 6.46
CA ILE A 309 19.51 -25.64 7.38
C ILE A 309 20.68 -24.88 6.73
N ARG A 310 20.43 -23.66 6.24
CA ARG A 310 21.45 -22.62 6.24
C ARG A 310 21.11 -21.65 7.36
N ARG A 311 21.73 -21.88 8.52
CA ARG A 311 22.01 -20.77 9.42
C ARG A 311 22.74 -19.71 8.58
N ARG A 312 22.23 -18.49 8.52
CA ARG A 312 23.13 -17.37 8.23
C ARG A 312 24.14 -17.36 9.37
N GLU A 313 25.37 -17.74 9.10
CA GLU A 313 26.44 -16.85 9.52
C GLU A 313 26.25 -15.54 8.73
N PRO A 314 26.34 -14.39 9.40
CA PRO A 314 26.06 -13.12 8.75
C PRO A 314 27.12 -12.94 7.64
N TRP A 315 26.64 -12.86 6.39
CA TRP A 315 27.40 -12.44 5.20
C TRP A 315 28.47 -13.43 4.68
N ARG A 316 28.08 -14.31 3.74
CA ARG A 316 28.96 -14.71 2.63
C ARG A 316 28.20 -14.76 1.30
N ALA A 317 28.64 -13.84 0.43
CA ALA A 317 28.73 -13.84 -1.03
C ALA A 317 27.92 -14.84 -1.87
N VAL A 318 27.12 -14.29 -2.80
CA VAL A 318 27.30 -14.49 -4.27
C VAL A 318 27.22 -13.12 -4.96
#